data_AF-A0A2R5L1U0-F1
#
_entry.id   AF-A0A2R5L1U0-F1
#
_cell.length_a   1.000
_cell.length_b   1.000
_cell.length_c   1.000
_cell.angle_alpha   90.00
_cell.angle_beta   90.00
_cell.angle_gamma   90.00
#
_symmetry.space_group_name_H-M   'P 1'
#
loop_
_entity.id
_entity.type
_entity.pdbx_description
1 polymer ?
#
loop_
_entity_poly.entity_id
_entity_poly.type
_entity_poly.pdbx_seq_one_letter_code
_entity_poly.pdbx_strand_id
1 'polypeptide(L)'
;MDRSIYGDVIFARMLMEDGDMTSEEFELYEELLHNMLEHLAPPQLMIYLETSVDGAIEKICRRGREYEKIVPRSYWESLNKNYESYFNSYNLSPILRITVDNRDIKENYQ
;
A
#
# COMPACT_ATOMS: atom_id res chain seq x y z
N MET A 1 7.43 -7.34 -9.75
CA MET A 1 6.04 -6.87 -9.89
C MET A 1 5.90 -5.75 -8.88
N ASP A 2 5.81 -4.50 -9.33
CA ASP A 2 5.57 -3.35 -8.45
C ASP A 2 4.07 -3.30 -8.14
N ARG A 3 3.73 -3.58 -6.88
CA ARG A 3 2.38 -3.85 -6.34
C ARG A 3 1.77 -5.17 -6.81
N SER A 4 1.38 -5.98 -5.84
CA SER A 4 0.65 -7.23 -6.07
C SER A 4 -0.83 -6.98 -5.87
N ILE A 5 -1.68 -7.86 -6.40
CA ILE A 5 -3.13 -7.82 -6.20
C ILE A 5 -3.51 -7.82 -4.70
N TYR A 6 -2.64 -8.35 -3.83
CA TYR A 6 -2.79 -8.27 -2.38
C TYR A 6 -2.79 -6.83 -1.84
N GLY A 7 -2.05 -5.91 -2.48
CA GLY A 7 -1.98 -4.51 -2.07
C GLY A 7 -3.11 -3.63 -2.62
N ASP A 8 -3.88 -4.10 -3.61
CA ASP A 8 -4.90 -3.27 -4.28
C ASP A 8 -6.16 -3.09 -3.43
N VAL A 9 -6.49 -4.06 -2.57
CA VAL A 9 -7.63 -3.98 -1.63
C VAL A 9 -7.53 -2.79 -0.67
N ILE A 10 -6.31 -2.31 -0.40
CA ILE A 10 -6.06 -1.14 0.44
C ILE A 10 -6.67 0.11 -0.20
N PHE A 11 -6.54 0.26 -1.52
CA PHE A 11 -7.12 1.39 -2.25
C PHE A 11 -8.63 1.27 -2.36
N ALA A 12 -9.17 0.08 -2.61
CA ALA A 12 -10.62 -0.13 -2.63
C ALA A 12 -11.26 0.22 -1.28
N ARG A 13 -10.61 -0.19 -0.17
CA ARG A 13 -11.05 0.19 1.19
C ARG A 13 -11.01 1.69 1.40
N MET A 14 -9.94 2.36 0.98
CA MET A 14 -9.84 3.82 1.11
C MET A 14 -10.91 4.55 0.29
N LEU A 15 -11.20 4.09 -0.94
CA LEU A 15 -12.29 4.67 -1.74
C LEU A 15 -13.65 4.53 -1.04
N MET A 16 -13.88 3.39 -0.39
CA MET A 16 -15.10 3.18 0.39
C MET A 16 -15.15 4.10 1.63
N GLU A 17 -14.03 4.24 2.35
CA GLU A 17 -13.90 5.13 3.52
C GLU A 17 -14.07 6.63 3.15
N ASP A 18 -13.56 7.03 1.98
CA ASP A 18 -13.64 8.40 1.46
C ASP A 18 -15.02 8.71 0.82
N GLY A 19 -15.88 7.69 0.64
CA GLY A 19 -17.22 7.82 0.08
C GLY A 19 -17.28 7.83 -1.45
N ASP A 20 -16.15 7.54 -2.11
CA ASP A 20 -16.04 7.41 -3.57
C ASP A 20 -16.46 6.01 -4.09
N MET A 21 -16.66 5.05 -3.18
CA MET A 21 -17.16 3.70 -3.44
C MET A 21 -18.23 3.36 -2.41
N THR A 22 -19.34 2.75 -2.82
CA THR A 22 -20.37 2.30 -1.86
C THR A 22 -19.94 1.01 -1.16
N SER A 23 -20.57 0.70 -0.02
CA SER A 23 -20.32 -0.57 0.67
C SER A 23 -20.62 -1.78 -0.23
N GLU A 24 -21.68 -1.71 -1.04
CA GLU A 24 -22.06 -2.78 -1.97
C GLU A 24 -21.03 -2.95 -3.09
N GLU A 25 -20.48 -1.84 -3.61
CA GLU A 25 -19.40 -1.88 -4.61
C GLU A 25 -18.11 -2.48 -4.01
N PHE A 26 -17.81 -2.16 -2.76
CA PHE A 26 -16.67 -2.71 -2.04
C PHE A 26 -16.84 -4.22 -1.77
N GLU A 27 -18.03 -4.65 -1.33
CA GLU A 27 -18.33 -6.08 -1.13
C GLU A 27 -18.18 -6.88 -2.44
N LEU A 28 -18.71 -6.34 -3.55
CA LEU A 28 -18.55 -6.95 -4.87
C LEU A 28 -17.07 -7.03 -5.30
N TYR A 29 -16.30 -5.98 -5.02
CA TYR A 29 -14.86 -5.97 -5.26
C TYR A 29 -14.14 -7.05 -4.43
N GLU A 30 -14.46 -7.18 -3.14
CA GLU A 30 -13.88 -8.20 -2.27
C GLU A 30 -14.21 -9.62 -2.75
N GLU A 31 -15.45 -9.88 -3.17
CA GLU A 31 -15.84 -11.17 -3.75
C GLU A 31 -15.05 -11.50 -5.02
N LEU A 32 -14.94 -10.54 -5.95
CA LEU A 32 -14.15 -10.73 -7.17
C LEU A 32 -12.69 -11.03 -6.85
N LEU A 33 -12.10 -10.25 -5.95
CA LEU A 33 -10.73 -10.43 -5.49
C LEU A 33 -10.53 -11.81 -4.87
N HIS A 34 -11.43 -12.24 -3.99
CA HIS A 34 -11.37 -13.55 -3.36
C HIS A 34 -11.36 -14.69 -4.39
N ASN A 35 -12.29 -14.64 -5.34
CA ASN A 35 -12.37 -15.61 -6.43
C ASN A 35 -11.08 -15.65 -7.27
N MET A 36 -10.48 -14.49 -7.56
CA MET A 36 -9.20 -14.44 -8.28
C MET A 36 -8.06 -15.03 -7.46
N LEU A 37 -8.02 -14.79 -6.15
CA LEU A 37 -6.98 -15.29 -5.25
C LEU A 37 -7.04 -16.81 -5.06
N GLU A 38 -8.21 -17.44 -5.09
CA GLU A 38 -8.34 -18.91 -5.02
C GLU A 38 -7.61 -19.62 -6.16
N HIS A 39 -7.47 -18.98 -7.31
CA HIS A 39 -6.79 -19.53 -8.48
C HIS A 39 -5.29 -19.21 -8.53
N LEU A 40 -4.77 -18.46 -7.56
CA LEU A 40 -3.38 -18.02 -7.51
C LEU A 40 -2.64 -18.72 -6.37
N ALA A 41 -1.43 -19.20 -6.65
CA ALA A 41 -0.55 -19.66 -5.58
C ALA A 41 -0.15 -18.45 -4.71
N PRO A 42 -0.22 -18.54 -3.37
CA PRO A 42 0.23 -17.46 -2.51
C PRO A 42 1.73 -17.19 -2.73
N PRO A 43 2.18 -15.94 -2.52
CA PRO A 43 3.59 -15.60 -2.67
C PRO A 43 4.43 -16.39 -1.66
N GLN A 44 5.67 -16.72 -2.01
CA GLN A 44 6.58 -17.39 -1.07
C GLN A 44 7.08 -16.45 0.03
N LEU A 45 7.09 -15.15 -0.24
CA LEU A 45 7.53 -14.09 0.67
C LEU A 45 6.85 -12.78 0.27
N MET A 46 6.29 -12.07 1.24
CA MET A 46 5.80 -10.71 1.09
C MET A 46 6.85 -9.72 1.63
N ILE A 47 7.21 -8.70 0.85
CA ILE A 47 8.14 -7.65 1.28
C ILE A 47 7.36 -6.36 1.50
N TYR A 48 7.34 -5.86 2.73
CA TYR A 48 6.71 -4.60 3.09
C TYR A 48 7.79 -3.56 3.43
N LEU A 49 7.86 -2.50 2.61
CA LEU A 49 8.77 -1.37 2.83
C LEU A 49 8.03 -0.29 3.62
N GLU A 50 8.36 -0.18 4.91
CA GLU A 50 7.74 0.75 5.84
C GLU A 50 8.51 2.07 5.86
N THR A 51 7.79 3.19 5.81
CA THR A 51 8.38 4.52 5.91
C THR A 51 7.39 5.44 6.62
N SER A 52 7.88 6.30 7.49
CA SER A 52 7.16 7.43 8.04
C SER A 52 6.52 8.29 6.95
N VAL A 53 5.38 8.90 7.28
CA VAL A 53 4.69 9.86 6.40
C VAL A 53 5.61 11.03 6.03
N ASP A 54 6.41 11.51 6.97
CA ASP A 54 7.39 12.59 6.72
C ASP A 54 8.45 12.15 5.70
N GLY A 55 9.03 10.94 5.88
CA GLY A 55 10.00 10.39 4.93
C GLY A 55 9.40 10.11 3.54
N ALA A 56 8.13 9.69 3.48
CA ALA A 56 7.41 9.53 2.22
C ALA A 56 7.23 10.87 1.50
N ILE A 57 6.74 11.89 2.21
CA ILE A 57 6.48 13.23 1.67
C ILE A 57 7.79 13.87 1.19
N GLU A 58 8.88 13.74 1.96
CA GLU A 58 10.19 14.23 1.54
C GLU A 58 10.64 13.60 0.22
N LYS A 59 10.51 12.27 0.08
CA LYS A 59 10.85 11.55 -1.14
C LYS A 59 9.95 11.94 -2.32
N ILE A 60 8.66 12.18 -2.08
CA ILE A 60 7.69 12.65 -3.08
C ILE A 60 8.06 14.06 -3.57
N CYS A 61 8.32 14.98 -2.64
CA CYS A 61 8.78 16.34 -2.93
C CYS A 61 10.09 16.32 -3.74
N ARG A 62 11.05 15.48 -3.36
CA ARG A 62 12.34 15.30 -4.06
C ARG A 62 12.17 14.77 -5.49
N ARG A 63 11.13 13.96 -5.78
CA ARG A 63 10.81 13.46 -7.13
C ARG A 63 10.23 14.54 -8.04
N GLY A 64 9.61 15.58 -7.47
CA GLY A 64 9.16 16.75 -8.22
C GLY A 64 7.98 16.52 -9.17
N ARG A 65 7.11 15.54 -8.89
CA ARG A 65 5.89 15.30 -9.70
C ARG A 65 4.80 16.29 -9.31
N GLU A 66 4.40 17.14 -10.24
CA GLU A 66 3.45 18.24 -9.98
C GLU A 66 2.10 17.77 -9.42
N TYR A 67 1.61 16.60 -9.86
CA TYR A 67 0.34 16.03 -9.38
C TYR A 67 0.41 15.47 -7.95
N GLU A 68 1.59 15.04 -7.47
CA GLU A 68 1.75 14.50 -6.11
C GLU A 68 1.79 15.61 -5.05
N LYS A 69 2.13 16.85 -5.45
CA LYS A 69 2.23 18.02 -4.55
C LYS A 69 0.89 18.58 -4.09
N ILE A 70 -0.19 18.26 -4.81
CA ILE A 70 -1.55 18.77 -4.55
C ILE A 70 -2.26 17.89 -3.50
N VAL A 71 -1.73 16.69 -3.22
CA VAL A 71 -2.33 15.73 -2.31
C VAL A 71 -2.12 16.17 -0.85
N PRO A 72 -3.18 16.29 -0.03
CA PRO A 72 -3.06 16.75 1.35
C PRO A 72 -2.32 15.72 2.21
N ARG A 73 -1.60 16.20 3.25
CA ARG A 73 -0.90 15.33 4.21
C ARG A 73 -1.81 14.26 4.82
N SER A 74 -3.06 14.61 5.11
CA SER A 74 -4.06 13.68 5.68
C SER A 74 -4.30 12.44 4.81
N TYR A 75 -4.21 12.58 3.49
CA TYR A 75 -4.30 11.43 2.58
C TYR A 75 -3.11 10.47 2.78
N TRP A 76 -1.89 11.00 2.89
CA TRP A 76 -0.69 10.19 3.13
C TRP A 76 -0.72 9.50 4.51
N GLU A 77 -1.27 10.17 5.53
CA GLU A 77 -1.50 9.60 6.86
C GLU A 77 -2.53 8.47 6.82
N SER A 78 -3.65 8.68 6.12
CA SER A 78 -4.69 7.65 5.91
C SER A 78 -4.13 6.43 5.16
N LEU A 79 -3.38 6.68 4.09
CA LEU A 79 -2.73 5.65 3.29
C LEU A 79 -1.75 4.82 4.14
N ASN A 80 -0.88 5.47 4.91
CA ASN A 80 0.08 4.78 5.78
C ASN A 80 -0.64 3.91 6.83
N LYS A 81 -1.69 4.43 7.47
CA LYS A 81 -2.50 3.69 8.44
C LYS A 81 -3.18 2.46 7.81
N ASN A 82 -3.75 2.62 6.62
CA ASN A 82 -4.40 1.53 5.89
C ASN A 82 -3.39 0.44 5.48
N TYR A 83 -2.19 0.81 5.06
CA TYR A 83 -1.08 -0.12 4.81
C TYR A 83 -0.63 -0.87 6.06
N GLU A 84 -0.41 -0.17 7.17
CA GLU A 84 -0.05 -0.80 8.45
C GLU A 84 -1.12 -1.79 8.91
N SER A 85 -2.39 -1.39 8.86
CA SER A 85 -3.53 -2.25 9.23
C SER A 85 -3.60 -3.53 8.38
N TYR A 86 -3.44 -3.37 7.06
CA TYR A 86 -3.44 -4.50 6.13
C TYR A 86 -2.29 -5.47 6.41
N PHE A 87 -1.06 -4.98 6.50
CA PHE A 87 0.11 -5.85 6.71
C PHE A 87 0.22 -6.40 8.14
N ASN A 88 -0.47 -5.80 9.12
CA ASN A 88 -0.64 -6.36 10.46
C ASN A 88 -1.62 -7.55 10.49
N SER A 89 -2.62 -7.57 9.59
CA SER A 89 -3.58 -8.68 9.47
C SER A 89 -3.21 -9.71 8.40
N TYR A 90 -2.18 -9.43 7.58
CA TYR A 90 -1.70 -10.32 6.53
C TYR A 90 -1.20 -11.67 7.08
N ASN A 91 -1.73 -12.77 6.54
CA ASN A 91 -1.45 -14.14 7.00
C ASN A 91 -1.19 -15.14 5.86
N LEU A 92 -1.08 -14.69 4.60
CA LEU A 92 -0.99 -15.58 3.44
C LEU A 92 0.42 -16.15 3.19
N SER A 93 1.46 -15.46 3.68
CA SER A 93 2.86 -15.89 3.54
C SER A 93 3.74 -15.23 4.61
N PRO A 94 5.00 -15.67 4.79
CA PRO A 94 5.97 -14.93 5.59
C PRO A 94 6.10 -13.48 5.10
N ILE A 95 6.16 -12.53 6.04
CA ILE A 95 6.36 -11.11 5.72
C ILE A 95 7.73 -10.63 6.19
N LEU A 96 8.49 -10.01 5.29
CA LEU A 96 9.72 -9.29 5.59
C LEU A 96 9.40 -7.80 5.62
N ARG A 97 9.43 -7.21 6.81
CA ARG A 97 9.25 -5.77 7.02
C ARG A 97 10.61 -5.08 7.01
N ILE A 98 10.75 -4.05 6.18
CA ILE A 98 11.99 -3.27 6.05
C ILE A 98 11.65 -1.79 6.21
N THR A 99 12.14 -1.17 7.28
CA THR A 99 11.99 0.28 7.48
C THR A 99 13.00 1.04 6.62
N VAL A 100 12.53 1.99 5.82
CA VAL A 100 13.32 2.71 4.80
C VAL A 100 13.44 4.22 5.04
N ASP A 101 13.13 4.70 6.25
CA ASP A 101 13.16 6.13 6.58
C ASP A 101 14.54 6.78 6.42
N ASN A 102 15.60 6.08 6.83
CA ASN A 102 16.97 6.61 6.80
C ASN A 102 17.88 5.92 5.78
N ARG A 103 17.33 5.15 4.83
CA ARG A 103 18.12 4.45 3.82
C ARG A 103 17.74 4.93 2.42
N ASP A 104 18.60 5.75 1.81
CA ASP A 104 18.63 5.85 0.36
C ASP A 104 19.17 4.51 -0.18
N ILE A 105 18.27 3.56 -0.47
CA ILE A 105 18.63 2.24 -1.02
C ILE A 105 19.39 2.40 -2.36
N LYS A 106 19.29 3.57 -3.00
CA LYS A 106 20.05 3.93 -4.20
C LYS A 106 21.56 4.05 -3.97
N GLU A 107 22.03 4.29 -2.74
CA GLU A 107 23.47 4.46 -2.46
C GLU A 107 24.22 3.16 -2.16
N ASN A 108 23.52 2.04 -1.93
CA ASN A 108 24.16 0.77 -1.53
C ASN A 108 24.51 -0.18 -2.70
N TYR A 109 24.60 0.34 -3.93
CA TYR A 109 25.22 -0.36 -5.05
C TYR A 109 26.57 0.28 -5.37
N GLN A 110 27.58 -0.01 -4.55
CA GLN A 110 29.00 0.11 -4.90
C GLN A 110 29.69 -1.23 -4.74
#